data_AF-A0A158CP00-F1
#
_entry.id   AF-A0A158CP00-F1
#
_cell.length_a   1.000
_cell.length_b   1.000
_cell.length_c   1.000
_cell.angle_alpha   90.00
_cell.angle_beta   90.00
_cell.angle_gamma   90.00
#
_symmetry.space_group_name_H-M   'P 1'
#
loop_
_entity.id
_entity.type
_entity.pdbx_description
1 polymer ?
#
loop_
_entity_poly.entity_id
_entity_poly.type
_entity_poly.pdbx_seq_one_letter_code
_entity_poly.pdbx_strand_id
1 'polypeptide(L)'
;MRWKIETFHKNLKSGCKAEESQLRTASRLTNLIAIFCILAWRVFWLTEINRSAPEAPPEVALTATELTLLDELVKDTARTAQAPPLSRSLIKLAQLGGYLARANDSPPGNKVIWRGMHRIIDIELGYRLGRRNYG
;
A
#
# COMPACT_ATOMS: atom_id res chain seq x y z
N MET A 1 6.35 13.88 -16.69
CA MET A 1 6.57 14.09 -15.24
C MET A 1 5.36 14.69 -14.51
N ARG A 2 4.61 15.63 -15.11
CA ARG A 2 3.42 16.30 -14.53
C ARG A 2 2.38 15.38 -13.86
N TRP A 3 1.99 14.29 -14.51
CA TRP A 3 0.99 13.34 -13.98
C TRP A 3 1.40 12.61 -12.69
N LYS A 4 2.71 12.42 -12.47
CA LYS A 4 3.24 11.78 -11.25
C LYS A 4 3.04 12.70 -10.03
N ILE A 5 3.24 14.01 -10.21
CA ILE A 5 3.04 15.04 -9.17
C ILE A 5 1.54 15.18 -8.83
N GLU A 6 0.67 15.17 -9.84
CA GLU A 6 -0.78 15.23 -9.61
C GLU A 6 -1.29 14.00 -8.84
N THR A 7 -0.77 12.82 -9.15
CA THR A 7 -1.10 11.58 -8.42
C THR A 7 -0.62 11.63 -6.97
N PHE A 8 0.57 12.19 -6.73
CA PHE A 8 1.11 12.42 -5.39
C PHE A 8 0.21 13.39 -4.58
N HIS A 9 -0.17 14.53 -5.15
CA HIS A 9 -1.09 15.47 -4.49
C HIS A 9 -2.49 14.88 -4.27
N LYS A 10 -2.97 14.03 -5.18
CA LYS A 10 -4.24 13.32 -5.00
C LYS A 10 -4.19 12.34 -3.82
N ASN A 11 -3.08 11.62 -3.65
CA ASN A 11 -2.85 10.76 -2.47
C ASN A 11 -2.85 11.59 -1.17
N LEU A 12 -2.19 12.75 -1.18
CA LEU A 12 -2.13 13.68 -0.05
C LEU A 12 -3.52 14.19 0.36
N LYS A 13 -4.32 14.65 -0.61
CA LYS A 13 -5.63 15.26 -0.37
C LYS A 13 -6.71 14.23 -0.06
N SER A 14 -6.84 13.20 -0.89
CA SER A 14 -7.96 12.26 -0.82
C SER A 14 -7.68 10.96 -0.07
N GLY A 15 -6.40 10.55 0.01
CA GLY A 15 -5.99 9.36 0.77
C GLY A 15 -5.72 9.70 2.23
N CYS A 16 -4.89 10.71 2.46
CA CYS A 16 -4.49 11.17 3.80
C CYS A 16 -5.44 12.21 4.41
N LYS A 17 -6.44 12.70 3.66
CA LYS A 17 -7.42 13.71 4.10
C LYS A 17 -6.76 14.97 4.69
N ALA A 18 -5.66 15.41 4.08
CA ALA A 18 -4.85 16.48 4.64
C ALA A 18 -5.61 17.79 4.88
N GLU A 19 -6.59 18.08 4.04
CA GLU A 19 -7.43 19.28 4.12
C GLU A 19 -8.48 19.21 5.24
N GLU A 20 -8.77 18.02 5.78
CA GLU A 20 -9.67 17.84 6.93
C GLU A 20 -8.96 18.05 8.28
N SER A 21 -7.64 18.25 8.26
CA SER A 21 -6.83 18.45 9.45
C SER A 21 -7.12 19.80 10.13
N GLN A 22 -7.74 19.77 11.30
CA GLN A 22 -8.11 20.95 12.11
C GLN A 22 -6.91 21.60 12.85
N LEU A 23 -5.68 21.40 12.36
CA LEU A 23 -4.47 21.91 13.01
C LEU A 23 -4.33 23.41 12.81
N ARG A 24 -4.34 24.17 13.92
CA ARG A 24 -4.38 25.64 13.90
C ARG A 24 -3.01 26.33 13.95
N THR A 25 -1.92 25.56 14.11
CA THR A 25 -0.57 26.13 14.15
C THR A 25 0.25 25.67 12.94
N ALA A 26 1.01 26.61 12.36
CA ALA A 26 1.84 26.35 11.19
C ALA A 26 2.81 25.18 11.42
N SER A 27 3.46 25.11 12.58
CA SER A 27 4.40 24.03 12.92
C SER A 27 3.77 22.63 12.88
N ARG A 28 2.55 22.47 13.42
CA ARG A 28 1.83 21.19 13.42
C ARG A 28 1.38 20.82 12.01
N LEU A 29 0.95 21.81 11.23
CA LEU A 29 0.56 21.60 9.83
C LEU A 29 1.79 21.17 8.99
N THR A 30 2.94 21.81 9.16
CA THR A 30 4.18 21.44 8.48
C THR A 30 4.61 20.01 8.78
N ASN A 31 4.58 19.61 10.06
CA ASN A 31 4.93 18.23 10.45
C ASN A 31 3.97 17.21 9.83
N LEU A 32 2.67 17.52 9.82
CA LEU A 32 1.67 16.65 9.20
C LEU A 32 1.88 16.51 7.70
N ILE A 33 2.14 17.62 7.01
CA ILE A 33 2.44 17.62 5.56
C ILE A 33 3.69 16.79 5.29
N ALA A 34 4.74 16.91 6.10
CA ALA A 34 5.96 16.12 5.94
C ALA A 34 5.67 14.60 6.03
N ILE A 35 4.86 14.17 7.00
CA ILE A 35 4.45 12.77 7.14
C ILE A 35 3.64 12.32 5.92
N PHE A 36 2.67 13.12 5.49
CA PHE A 36 1.88 12.79 4.31
C PHE A 36 2.71 12.72 3.03
N CYS A 37 3.76 13.54 2.89
CA CYS A 37 4.68 13.43 1.77
C CYS A 37 5.41 12.09 1.75
N ILE A 38 5.90 11.60 2.89
CA ILE A 38 6.56 10.29 2.99
C ILE A 38 5.58 9.17 2.61
N LEU A 39 4.36 9.22 3.14
CA LEU A 39 3.33 8.23 2.87
C LEU A 39 2.88 8.24 1.41
N ALA A 40 2.63 9.41 0.84
CA ALA A 40 2.25 9.57 -0.55
C ALA A 40 3.37 9.10 -1.50
N TRP A 41 4.63 9.39 -1.17
CA TRP A 41 5.80 8.87 -1.89
C TRP A 41 5.83 7.34 -1.84
N ARG A 42 5.63 6.75 -0.67
CA ARG A 42 5.65 5.30 -0.49
C ARG A 42 4.60 4.59 -1.35
N VAL A 43 3.35 5.07 -1.32
CA VAL A 43 2.27 4.53 -2.17
C VAL A 43 2.61 4.68 -3.65
N PHE A 44 3.11 5.86 -4.04
CA PHE A 44 3.50 6.13 -5.41
C PHE A 44 4.61 5.19 -5.87
N TRP A 45 5.66 5.06 -5.06
CA TRP A 45 6.79 4.19 -5.33
C TRP A 45 6.35 2.73 -5.49
N LEU A 46 5.47 2.21 -4.63
CA LEU A 46 4.95 0.84 -4.76
C LEU A 46 4.28 0.57 -6.11
N THR A 47 3.50 1.53 -6.60
CA THR A 47 2.86 1.39 -7.93
C THR A 47 3.85 1.50 -9.07
N GLU A 48 4.91 2.29 -8.93
CA GLU A 48 5.93 2.47 -9.97
C GLU A 48 6.92 1.31 -10.02
N ILE A 49 7.37 0.79 -8.87
CA ILE A 49 8.26 -0.37 -8.83
C ILE A 49 7.57 -1.60 -9.43
N ASN A 50 6.27 -1.76 -9.20
CA ASN A 50 5.51 -2.84 -9.83
C ASN A 50 5.47 -2.74 -11.36
N ARG A 51 5.42 -1.51 -11.91
CA ARG A 51 5.39 -1.29 -13.36
C ARG A 51 6.76 -1.46 -13.99
N SER A 52 7.80 -1.03 -13.29
CA SER A 52 9.17 -0.98 -13.83
C SER A 52 9.95 -2.27 -13.61
N ALA A 53 9.70 -2.99 -12.51
CA ALA A 53 10.39 -4.21 -12.13
C ALA A 53 9.45 -5.22 -11.45
N PRO A 54 8.42 -5.73 -12.15
CA PRO A 54 7.44 -6.66 -11.57
C PRO A 54 8.06 -7.99 -11.09
N GLU A 55 9.21 -8.38 -11.65
CA GLU A 55 9.94 -9.61 -11.30
C GLU A 55 10.85 -9.46 -10.07
N ALA A 56 10.98 -8.26 -9.51
CA ALA A 56 11.85 -8.04 -8.37
C ALA A 56 11.43 -8.91 -7.15
N PRO A 57 12.36 -9.22 -6.24
CA PRO A 57 12.00 -9.86 -4.99
C PRO A 57 11.00 -8.99 -4.21
N PRO A 58 9.88 -9.55 -3.72
CA PRO A 58 8.86 -8.77 -3.01
C PRO A 58 9.39 -8.14 -1.72
N GLU A 59 10.50 -8.64 -1.16
CA GLU A 59 11.20 -8.12 0.02
C GLU A 59 11.78 -6.72 -0.20
N VAL A 60 12.01 -6.32 -1.45
CA VAL A 60 12.38 -4.93 -1.80
C VAL A 60 11.27 -3.96 -1.42
N ALA A 61 10.02 -4.43 -1.43
CA ALA A 61 8.84 -3.61 -1.21
C ALA A 61 8.09 -3.93 0.08
N LEU A 62 8.22 -5.12 0.66
CA LEU A 62 7.42 -5.55 1.81
C LEU A 62 8.29 -6.33 2.80
N THR A 63 7.95 -6.26 4.07
CA THR A 63 8.62 -7.04 5.12
C THR A 63 8.22 -8.50 5.05
N ALA A 64 9.05 -9.40 5.61
CA ALA A 64 8.74 -10.83 5.67
C ALA A 64 7.41 -11.12 6.40
N THR A 65 7.08 -10.34 7.44
CA THR A 65 5.80 -10.47 8.15
C THR A 65 4.63 -10.04 7.28
N GLU A 66 4.73 -8.91 6.58
CA GLU A 66 3.70 -8.48 5.63
C GLU A 66 3.48 -9.52 4.53
N LEU A 67 4.54 -10.11 3.98
CA LEU A 67 4.43 -11.15 2.96
C LEU A 67 3.71 -12.40 3.48
N THR A 68 4.10 -12.87 4.66
CA THR A 68 3.45 -14.01 5.31
C THR A 68 1.96 -13.73 5.53
N LEU A 69 1.63 -12.56 6.07
CA LEU A 69 0.25 -12.16 6.31
C LEU A 69 -0.54 -12.06 5.00
N LEU A 70 0.04 -11.52 3.93
CA LEU A 70 -0.63 -11.44 2.63
C LEU A 70 -0.96 -12.81 2.06
N ASP A 71 -0.04 -13.77 2.18
CA ASP A 71 -0.24 -15.13 1.70
C ASP A 71 -1.30 -15.89 2.51
N GLU A 72 -1.39 -15.65 3.82
CA GLU A 72 -2.41 -16.25 4.69
C GLU A 72 -3.80 -15.62 4.50
N LEU A 73 -3.87 -14.29 4.36
CA LEU A 73 -5.13 -13.53 4.33
C LEU A 73 -5.76 -13.49 2.95
N VAL A 74 -4.96 -13.53 1.88
CA VAL A 74 -5.43 -13.37 0.50
C VAL A 74 -5.08 -14.63 -0.29
N LYS A 75 -6.14 -15.39 -0.59
CA LYS A 75 -6.05 -16.58 -1.44
C LYS A 75 -5.58 -16.21 -2.84
N ASP A 76 -4.83 -17.13 -3.43
CA ASP A 76 -4.43 -17.01 -4.83
C ASP A 76 -5.66 -17.02 -5.74
N THR A 77 -5.65 -16.07 -6.66
CA THR A 77 -6.53 -15.97 -7.82
C THR A 77 -5.76 -16.45 -9.05
N ALA A 78 -6.47 -16.74 -10.15
CA ALA A 78 -5.79 -17.04 -11.42
C ALA A 78 -4.73 -15.97 -11.76
N ARG A 79 -5.10 -14.69 -11.62
CA ARG A 79 -4.19 -13.57 -11.89
C ARG A 79 -2.94 -13.57 -11.01
N THR A 80 -3.05 -13.85 -9.72
CA THR A 80 -1.88 -13.85 -8.80
C THR A 80 -1.05 -15.12 -8.92
N ALA A 81 -1.64 -16.24 -9.35
CA ALA A 81 -0.91 -17.47 -9.65
C ALA A 81 0.03 -17.32 -10.85
N GLN A 82 -0.35 -16.50 -11.84
CA GLN A 82 0.48 -16.20 -13.02
C GLN A 82 1.29 -14.91 -12.89
N ALA A 83 1.16 -14.17 -11.78
CA ALA A 83 1.81 -12.88 -11.63
C ALA A 83 3.30 -13.05 -11.24
N PRO A 84 4.16 -12.15 -11.73
CA PRO A 84 5.54 -12.00 -11.27
C PRO A 84 5.65 -11.83 -9.73
N PRO A 85 6.77 -12.20 -9.09
CA PRO A 85 6.90 -12.22 -7.62
C PRO A 85 6.47 -10.93 -6.90
N LEU A 86 7.02 -9.77 -7.26
CA LEU A 86 6.62 -8.50 -6.65
C LEU A 86 5.16 -8.15 -6.99
N SER A 87 4.78 -8.36 -8.26
CA SER A 87 3.42 -8.05 -8.72
C SER A 87 2.35 -8.88 -8.00
N ARG A 88 2.62 -10.16 -7.74
CA ARG A 88 1.77 -11.06 -6.96
C ARG A 88 1.50 -10.48 -5.58
N SER A 89 2.54 -10.10 -4.84
CA SER A 89 2.40 -9.54 -3.49
C SER A 89 1.68 -8.18 -3.50
N LEU A 90 1.97 -7.32 -4.47
CA LEU A 90 1.30 -6.01 -4.57
C LEU A 90 -0.16 -6.10 -5.05
N ILE A 91 -0.52 -7.11 -5.84
CA ILE A 91 -1.91 -7.42 -6.17
C ILE A 91 -2.64 -7.90 -4.91
N LYS A 92 -2.05 -8.81 -4.12
CA LYS A 92 -2.65 -9.25 -2.85
C LYS A 92 -2.85 -8.10 -1.87
N LEU A 93 -1.85 -7.22 -1.74
CA LEU A 93 -1.97 -5.99 -0.96
C LEU A 93 -3.12 -5.11 -1.46
N ALA A 94 -3.25 -4.92 -2.77
CA ALA A 94 -4.35 -4.18 -3.34
C ALA A 94 -5.72 -4.85 -3.11
N GLN A 95 -5.78 -6.19 -3.09
CA GLN A 95 -7.00 -6.94 -2.80
C GLN A 95 -7.48 -6.72 -1.36
N LEU A 96 -6.58 -6.65 -0.38
CA LEU A 96 -6.92 -6.18 0.97
C LEU A 96 -7.50 -4.76 0.95
N GLY A 97 -7.01 -3.92 0.04
CA GLY A 97 -7.52 -2.59 -0.25
C GLY A 97 -8.76 -2.55 -1.16
N GLY A 98 -9.42 -3.68 -1.43
CA GLY A 98 -10.65 -3.78 -2.22
C GLY A 98 -10.48 -3.81 -3.74
N TYR A 99 -9.29 -4.14 -4.25
CA TYR A 99 -9.08 -4.47 -5.66
C TYR A 99 -9.63 -5.87 -5.96
N LEU A 100 -10.32 -6.05 -7.10
CA LEU A 100 -10.99 -7.33 -7.39
C LEU A 100 -10.09 -8.36 -8.08
N ALA A 101 -9.01 -7.91 -8.73
CA ALA A 101 -8.05 -8.75 -9.43
C ALA A 101 -8.66 -9.67 -10.51
N ARG A 102 -9.63 -9.16 -11.29
CA ARG A 102 -10.19 -9.87 -12.44
C ARG A 102 -9.16 -9.97 -13.56
N ALA A 103 -9.36 -10.89 -14.51
CA ALA A 103 -8.42 -11.15 -15.60
C ALA A 103 -8.06 -9.88 -16.40
N ASN A 104 -9.06 -9.05 -16.72
CA ASN A 104 -8.88 -7.85 -17.55
C ASN A 104 -8.78 -6.53 -16.77
N ASP A 105 -8.65 -6.58 -15.43
CA ASP A 105 -8.50 -5.34 -14.66
C ASP A 105 -7.14 -4.68 -14.96
N SER A 106 -7.10 -3.35 -15.02
CA SER A 106 -5.84 -2.61 -15.08
C SER A 106 -5.02 -2.82 -13.79
N PRO A 107 -3.66 -2.74 -13.84
CA PRO A 107 -2.84 -2.90 -12.65
C PRO A 107 -3.29 -2.02 -11.46
N PRO A 108 -3.11 -2.48 -10.21
CA PRO A 108 -3.57 -1.75 -9.03
C PRO A 108 -3.14 -0.28 -9.00
N GLY A 109 -4.11 0.60 -8.79
CA GLY A 109 -3.87 2.04 -8.62
C GLY A 109 -3.54 2.44 -7.19
N ASN A 110 -3.03 3.67 -7.02
CA ASN A 110 -2.55 4.20 -5.74
C ASN A 110 -3.61 4.12 -4.62
N LYS A 111 -4.89 4.31 -4.93
CA LYS A 111 -5.98 4.27 -3.94
C LYS A 111 -6.12 2.89 -3.27
N VAL A 112 -6.08 1.81 -4.06
CA VAL A 112 -6.22 0.45 -3.51
C VAL A 112 -4.94 0.00 -2.81
N ILE A 113 -3.78 0.45 -3.27
CA ILE A 113 -2.51 0.23 -2.57
C ILE A 113 -2.50 0.95 -1.21
N TRP A 114 -2.91 2.21 -1.15
CA TRP A 114 -3.04 2.95 0.11
C TRP A 114 -3.95 2.25 1.12
N ARG A 115 -5.15 1.84 0.68
CA ARG A 115 -6.08 1.11 1.55
C ARG A 115 -5.50 -0.23 2.02
N GLY A 116 -4.83 -0.95 1.13
CA GLY A 116 -4.14 -2.20 1.43
C GLY A 116 -3.06 -2.02 2.50
N MET A 117 -2.21 -1.00 2.34
CA MET A 117 -1.16 -0.65 3.30
C MET A 117 -1.73 -0.33 4.69
N HIS A 118 -2.77 0.49 4.76
CA HIS A 118 -3.40 0.79 6.05
C HIS A 118 -3.94 -0.48 6.70
N ARG A 119 -4.61 -1.32 5.91
CA ARG A 119 -5.24 -2.55 6.39
C ARG A 119 -4.23 -3.57 6.90
N ILE A 120 -3.10 -3.74 6.21
CA ILE A 120 -2.09 -4.71 6.64
C ILE A 120 -1.36 -4.27 7.91
N ILE A 121 -1.12 -2.97 8.10
CA ILE A 121 -0.53 -2.43 9.34
C ILE A 121 -1.42 -2.75 10.55
N ASP A 122 -2.73 -2.53 10.43
CA ASP A 122 -3.69 -2.84 11.51
C ASP A 122 -3.70 -4.34 11.84
N ILE A 123 -3.64 -5.19 10.82
CA ILE A 123 -3.64 -6.65 10.98
C ILE A 123 -2.32 -7.13 11.58
N GLU A 124 -1.19 -6.59 11.13
CA GLU A 124 0.13 -6.93 11.67
C GLU A 124 0.25 -6.55 13.14
N LEU A 125 -0.29 -5.41 13.55
CA LEU A 125 -0.34 -5.03 14.97
C LEU A 125 -1.10 -6.08 15.79
N GLY A 126 -2.28 -6.51 15.32
CA GLY A 126 -3.05 -7.57 15.95
C GLY A 126 -2.31 -8.91 16.00
N TYR A 127 -1.64 -9.29 14.90
CA TYR A 127 -0.83 -10.49 14.80
C TYR A 127 0.33 -10.50 15.82
N ARG A 128 1.06 -9.37 15.94
CA ARG A 128 2.17 -9.23 16.90
C ARG A 128 1.68 -9.31 18.35
N LEU A 129 0.55 -8.67 18.68
CA LEU A 129 -0.04 -8.74 20.02
C LEU A 129 -0.51 -10.16 20.35
N GLY A 130 -1.16 -10.84 19.40
CA GLY A 130 -1.58 -12.24 19.57
C GLY A 130 -0.40 -13.18 19.82
N ARG A 131 0.67 -13.07 19.03
CA ARG A 131 1.88 -13.88 19.23
C ARG A 131 2.54 -13.66 20.58
N ARG A 132 2.52 -12.44 21.12
CA ARG A 132 3.11 -12.14 22.43
C ARG A 132 2.34 -12.79 23.60
N ASN A 133 1.03 -12.99 23.44
CA ASN A 133 0.18 -13.53 24.49
C ASN A 133 0.08 -15.06 24.47
N TYR A 134 0.45 -15.70 23.36
CA TYR A 134 0.35 -17.16 23.15
C TYR A 134 1.67 -17.80 22.67
N GLY A 135 2.79 -17.11 22.84
CA GLY A 135 4.13 -17.54 22.40
C GLY A 135 5.14 -17.58 23.53
#